data_AF-A0A1W1CSE6-F1
#
_entry.id   AF-A0A1W1CSE6-F1
#
_cell.length_a   1.000
_cell.length_b   1.000
_cell.length_c   1.000
_cell.angle_alpha   90.00
_cell.angle_beta   90.00
_cell.angle_gamma   90.00
#
_symmetry.space_group_name_H-M   'P 1'
#
loop_
_entity.id
_entity.type
_entity.pdbx_description
1 polymer ?
#
loop_
_entity_poly.entity_id
_entity_poly.type
_entity_poly.pdbx_seq_one_letter_code
_entity_poly.pdbx_strand_id
1 'polypeptide(L)' 'MVRYLAKKYPTIKMLIGHHEYREMENTKYWLEMDSGYRTKKSDPGDAFMSKVRKAVADLNLSKPTK' A
#
# COMPACT_ATOMS: atom_id res chain seq x y z
N MET A 1 -3.74 -9.91 10.76
CA MET A 1 -2.96 -10.21 9.53
C MET A 1 -1.76 -9.28 9.34
N VAL A 2 -1.93 -7.95 9.20
CA VAL A 2 -0.82 -7.00 8.94
C VAL A 2 0.38 -7.19 9.89
N ARG A 3 0.14 -7.24 11.21
CA ARG A 3 1.18 -7.49 12.22
C ARG A 3 1.93 -8.80 12.02
N TYR A 4 1.22 -9.86 11.65
CA TYR A 4 1.83 -11.16 11.39
C TYR A 4 2.79 -11.10 10.20
N LEU A 5 2.37 -10.47 9.10
CA LEU A 5 3.21 -10.32 7.91
C LEU A 5 4.42 -9.42 8.18
N ALA A 6 4.24 -8.29 8.88
CA ALA A 6 5.35 -7.42 9.25
C ALA A 6 6.37 -8.12 10.15
N LYS A 7 5.91 -8.96 11.09
CA LYS A 7 6.80 -9.76 11.94
C LYS A 7 7.51 -10.87 11.16
N LYS A 8 6.79 -11.55 10.27
CA LYS A 8 7.33 -12.65 9.46
C LYS A 8 8.32 -12.17 8.40
N TYR A 9 8.10 -10.98 7.86
CA TYR A 9 8.90 -10.38 6.80
C TYR A 9 9.37 -8.97 7.22
N PRO A 10 10.49 -8.86 7.95
CA PRO A 10 11.02 -7.57 8.44
C PRO A 10 11.44 -6.58 7.33
N THR A 11 11.52 -7.08 6.10
CA THR A 11 11.79 -6.32 4.88
C THR A 11 10.58 -5.51 4.40
N ILE A 12 9.37 -5.81 4.89
CA ILE A 12 8.18 -5.00 4.58
C ILE A 12 8.35 -3.64 5.26
N LYS A 13 8.40 -2.58 4.45
CA LYS A 13 8.49 -1.19 4.92
C LYS A 13 7.27 -0.35 4.60
N MET A 14 6.34 -0.86 3.80
CA MET A 14 5.23 -0.09 3.27
C MET A 14 3.90 -0.80 3.48
N LEU A 15 2.85 -0.03 3.72
CA LEU A 15 1.46 -0.48 3.77
C LEU A 15 0.63 0.39 2.82
N ILE A 16 0.23 -0.17 1.69
CA ILE A 16 -0.49 0.52 0.62
C ILE A 16 -1.93 0.01 0.53
N GLY A 17 -2.87 0.91 0.25
CA GLY A 17 -4.24 0.59 -0.15
C GLY A 17 -4.31 0.30 -1.63
N HIS A 18 -5.30 -0.49 -2.06
CA HIS A 18 -5.44 -0.88 -3.46
C HIS A 18 -5.73 0.33 -4.38
N HIS A 19 -6.46 1.33 -3.91
CA HIS A 19 -6.68 2.59 -4.62
C HIS A 19 -5.43 3.48 -4.72
N GLU A 20 -4.44 3.28 -3.85
CA GLU A 20 -3.17 4.03 -3.85
C GLU A 20 -2.14 3.45 -4.84
N TYR A 21 -2.46 2.36 -5.55
CA TYR A 21 -1.49 1.63 -6.40
C TYR A 21 -0.78 2.50 -7.44
N ARG A 22 -1.45 3.52 -7.98
CA ARG A 22 -0.88 4.45 -8.96
C ARG A 22 0.23 5.35 -8.40
N GLU A 23 0.25 5.57 -7.08
CA GLU A 23 1.35 6.33 -6.46
C GLU A 23 2.69 5.56 -6.55
N MET A 24 2.63 4.26 -6.87
CA MET A 24 3.83 3.46 -7.08
C MET A 24 4.41 3.62 -8.48
N GLU A 25 3.71 4.24 -9.44
CA GLU A 25 4.10 4.34 -10.87
C GLU A 25 5.51 4.89 -11.09
N ASN A 26 5.95 5.82 -10.23
CA ASN A 26 7.28 6.44 -10.29
C ASN A 26 8.34 5.72 -9.44
N THR A 27 8.03 4.52 -8.93
CA THR A 27 8.92 3.75 -8.05
C THR A 27 9.45 2.50 -8.75
N LYS A 28 10.58 1.98 -8.27
CA LYS A 28 11.12 0.68 -8.71
C LYS A 28 10.20 -0.52 -8.45
N TYR A 29 9.12 -0.34 -7.69
CA TYR A 29 8.15 -1.39 -7.37
C TYR A 29 7.04 -1.49 -8.42
N TRP A 30 7.01 -0.58 -9.38
CA TRP A 30 6.03 -0.60 -10.46
C TRP A 30 6.59 -1.27 -11.71
N LEU A 31 5.79 -2.17 -12.27
CA LEU A 31 6.04 -2.82 -13.54
C LEU A 31 4.72 -2.87 -14.31
N GLU A 32 4.55 -1.96 -15.27
CA GLU A 32 3.39 -1.94 -16.17
C GLU A 32 3.72 -2.72 -17.44
N MET A 33 3.06 -3.86 -17.61
CA MET A 33 3.20 -4.70 -18.80
C MET A 33 2.15 -4.37 -19.87
N ASP A 34 1.02 -3.79 -19.46
CA ASP A 34 -0.11 -3.45 -20.33
C ASP A 34 -0.70 -2.09 -19.89
N SER A 35 -0.57 -1.09 -20.76
CA SER A 35 -1.07 0.27 -20.53
C SER A 35 -2.59 0.39 -20.58
N GLY A 36 -3.29 -0.63 -21.11
CA GLY A 36 -4.75 -0.72 -21.18
C GLY A 36 -5.41 -1.29 -19.90
N TYR A 37 -4.64 -1.90 -19.01
CA TYR A 37 -5.16 -2.57 -17.80
C TYR A 37 -5.54 -1.60 -16.65
N ARG A 38 -5.51 -0.29 -16.90
CA ARG A 38 -5.77 0.74 -15.88
C ARG A 38 -7.24 0.76 -15.48
N THR A 39 -7.54 0.17 -14.34
CA THR A 39 -8.86 0.27 -13.71
C THR A 39 -8.88 1.36 -12.64
N LYS A 40 -10.01 2.05 -12.48
CA LYS A 40 -10.19 3.02 -11.39
C LYS A 40 -10.53 2.22 -10.13
N LYS A 41 -9.57 2.11 -9.20
CA LYS A 41 -9.75 1.44 -7.91
C LYS A 41 -10.09 2.49 -6.86
N SER A 42 -11.21 2.32 -6.16
CA SER A 42 -11.62 3.17 -5.04
C SER A 42 -11.60 2.41 -3.70
N ASP A 43 -11.47 1.09 -3.76
CA ASP A 43 -11.33 0.20 -2.62
C ASP A 43 -9.88 0.16 -2.12
N PRO A 44 -9.63 -0.08 -0.81
CA PRO A 44 -10.61 -0.14 0.28
C PRO A 44 -11.06 1.26 0.76
N GLY A 45 -10.52 2.33 0.19
CA GLY A 45 -10.85 3.72 0.49
C GLY A 45 -10.02 4.33 1.62
N ASP A 46 -9.92 5.65 1.62
CA ASP A 46 -9.06 6.42 2.54
C ASP A 46 -9.44 6.24 4.00
N ALA A 47 -10.73 6.20 4.31
CA ALA A 47 -11.23 6.03 5.67
C ALA A 47 -10.81 4.67 6.26
N PHE A 48 -10.84 3.61 5.44
CA PHE A 48 -10.41 2.28 5.84
C PHE A 48 -8.89 2.27 6.09
N MET A 49 -8.10 2.74 5.12
CA MET A 49 -6.64 2.79 5.25
C MET A 49 -6.17 3.63 6.43
N SER A 50 -6.86 4.74 6.72
CA SER A 50 -6.60 5.58 7.90
C SER A 50 -6.79 4.80 9.21
N LYS A 51 -7.90 4.05 9.34
CA LYS A 51 -8.16 3.20 10.51
C LYS A 51 -7.10 2.09 10.66
N VAL A 52 -6.75 1.43 9.56
CA VAL A 52 -5.73 0.37 9.57
C VAL A 52 -4.37 0.93 9.99
N ARG A 53 -3.92 2.04 9.39
CA ARG A 53 -2.63 2.68 9.70
C ARG A 53 -2.55 3.12 11.16
N LYS A 54 -3.62 3.69 11.71
CA LYS A 54 -3.69 4.02 13.15
C LYS A 54 -3.52 2.79 14.04
N ALA A 55 -4.15 1.67 13.69
CA ALA A 55 -4.08 0.42 14.46
C ALA A 55 -2.70 -0.28 14.42
N VAL A 56 -1.83 0.10 13.47
CA VAL A 56 -0.48 -0.48 13.29
C VAL A 56 0.63 0.57 13.30
N ALA A 57 0.36 1.75 13.88
CA ALA A 57 1.30 2.87 13.87
C ALA A 57 2.64 2.53 14.54
N ASP A 58 2.63 1.66 15.55
CA ASP A 58 3.82 1.14 16.23
C ASP A 58 4.75 0.33 15.33
N LEU A 59 4.27 -0.18 14.19
CA LEU A 59 5.09 -0.91 13.22
C LEU A 59 5.91 0.01 12.30
N ASN A 60 5.71 1.34 12.36
CA ASN A 60 6.43 2.33 11.55
C ASN A 60 6.44 2.03 10.05
N LEU A 61 5.30 1.57 9.51
CA LEU A 61 5.14 1.28 8.07
C LEU A 61 4.84 2.57 7.31
N SER A 62 5.58 2.82 6.22
CA SER A 62 5.39 3.98 5.35
C SER A 62 4.14 3.85 4.49
N LYS A 63 3.52 5.00 4.19
CA LYS A 63 2.52 5.13 3.13
C LYS A 63 3.20 5.34 1.77
N PRO A 64 2.52 5.11 0.63
CA PRO A 64 3.07 5.53 -0.64
C PRO A 64 3.28 7.05 -0.66
N THR A 65 4.35 7.47 -1.32
CA THR A 65 4.75 8.87 -1.50
C THR A 65 4.33 9.27 -2.90
N LYS A 66 3.54 10.34 -3.01
CA LYS A 66 3.29 11.05 -4.27
C LYS A 66 4.54 11.75 -4.76
#